data_AF-A0A430REA2-F1
#
_entry.id   AF-A0A430REA2-F1
#
_cell.length_a   1.000
_cell.length_b   1.000
_cell.length_c   1.000
_cell.angle_alpha   90.00
_cell.angle_beta   90.00
_cell.angle_gamma   90.00
#
_symmetry.space_group_name_H-M   'P 1'
#
loop_
_entity.id
_entity.type
_entity.pdbx_description
1 polymer ?
#
loop_
_entity_poly.entity_id
_entity_poly.type
_entity_poly.pdbx_seq_one_letter_code
_entity_poly.pdbx_strand_id
1 'polypeptide(L)' 'MRRVVIRFADGTTTSFDLVEERLERDLRHHLGFFPGKRVARVEEQIYDPTHPRRFRYERREDLEALCLSYTKER' A
#
# COMPACT_ATOMS: atom_id res chain seq x y z
N MET A 1 11.82 1.54 9.98
CA MET A 1 10.70 0.63 9.68
C MET A 1 9.99 1.16 8.44
N ARG A 2 9.82 0.33 7.41
CA ARG A 2 9.15 0.68 6.13
C ARG A 2 7.72 0.17 6.16
N ARG A 3 6.78 0.91 5.59
CA ARG A 3 5.36 0.50 5.52
C ARG A 3 4.83 0.66 4.12
N VAL A 4 3.96 -0.26 3.71
CA VAL A 4 3.11 -0.08 2.53
C VAL A 4 1.90 0.73 2.95
N VAL A 5 1.60 1.79 2.22
CA VAL A 5 0.45 2.66 2.42
C VAL A 5 -0.47 2.54 1.20
N ILE A 6 -1.72 2.19 1.44
CA ILE A 6 -2.75 2.09 0.41
C ILE A 6 -3.69 3.27 0.55
N ARG A 7 -3.82 4.06 -0.51
CA ARG A 7 -4.81 5.13 -0.63
C ARG A 7 -5.95 4.64 -1.50
N PHE A 8 -7.16 4.63 -0.94
CA PHE A 8 -8.37 4.28 -1.67
C PHE A 8 -8.98 5.50 -2.36
N ALA A 9 -9.77 5.27 -3.40
CA ALA A 9 -10.44 6.32 -4.17
C ALA A 9 -11.47 7.12 -3.36
N ASP A 10 -11.98 6.54 -2.26
CA ASP A 10 -12.90 7.20 -1.32
C ASP A 10 -12.18 8.14 -0.31
N GLY A 11 -10.86 8.29 -0.42
CA GLY A 11 -10.04 9.09 0.49
C GLY A 11 -9.54 8.34 1.73
N THR A 12 -10.01 7.11 1.98
CA THR A 12 -9.52 6.28 3.08
C THR A 12 -8.06 5.89 2.85
N THR A 13 -7.27 5.88 3.91
CA THR A 13 -5.87 5.43 3.88
C THR A 13 -5.65 4.34 4.91
N THR A 14 -4.93 3.28 4.53
CA THR A 14 -4.51 2.19 5.42
C THR A 14 -3.04 1.86 5.20
N SER A 15 -2.41 1.16 6.14
CA SER A 15 -1.02 0.74 5.99
C SER A 15 -0.71 -0.54 6.73
N PHE A 16 0.32 -1.26 6.27
CA PHE A 16 0.89 -2.42 6.94
C PHE A 16 2.42 -2.42 6.78
N ASP A 17 3.11 -3.22 7.58
CA ASP A 17 4.57 -3.26 7.57
C ASP A 17 5.09 -3.93 6.30
N LEU A 18 6.10 -3.31 5.68
CA LEU A 18 6.74 -3.85 4.49
C LEU A 18 7.74 -4.94 4.89
N VAL A 19 7.45 -6.18 4.49
CA VAL A 19 8.36 -7.33 4.59
C VAL A 19 8.42 -7.98 3.20
N GLU A 20 9.55 -7.81 2.50
CA GLU A 20 9.68 -8.10 1.06
C GLU A 20 9.32 -9.56 0.72
N GLU A 21 9.74 -10.53 1.55
CA GLU A 21 9.54 -11.96 1.32
C GLU A 21 8.07 -12.41 1.37
N ARG A 22 7.22 -11.61 2.02
CA ARG A 22 5.79 -11.89 2.18
C ARG A 22 4.90 -10.77 1.65
N LEU A 23 5.47 -9.79 0.95
CA LEU A 23 4.81 -8.58 0.50
C LEU A 23 3.53 -8.88 -0.28
N GLU A 24 3.62 -9.78 -1.25
CA GLU A 24 2.47 -10.16 -2.07
C GLU A 24 1.33 -10.77 -1.24
N ARG A 25 1.67 -11.75 -0.39
CA ARG A 25 0.72 -12.43 0.50
C ARG A 25 0.05 -11.45 1.47
N ASP A 26 0.85 -10.61 2.10
CA ASP A 26 0.39 -9.63 3.07
C ASP A 26 -0.49 -8.58 2.39
N LEU A 27 -0.13 -8.11 1.20
CA LEU A 27 -0.94 -7.19 0.40
C LEU A 27 -2.30 -7.79 0.05
N ARG A 28 -2.33 -9.03 -0.46
CA ARG A 28 -3.57 -9.74 -0.80
C ARG A 28 -4.45 -9.92 0.43
N HIS A 29 -3.87 -10.36 1.54
CA HIS A 29 -4.59 -10.53 2.81
C HIS A 29 -5.15 -9.19 3.31
N HIS A 30 -4.34 -8.14 3.27
CA HIS A 30 -4.72 -6.79 3.73
C HIS A 30 -5.88 -6.22 2.92
N LEU A 31 -5.84 -6.32 1.59
CA LEU A 31 -6.94 -5.91 0.71
C LEU A 31 -8.23 -6.71 0.96
N GLY A 32 -8.11 -7.95 1.45
CA GLY A 32 -9.24 -8.78 1.85
C GLY A 32 -10.15 -8.13 2.91
N PHE A 33 -9.59 -7.30 3.80
CA PHE A 33 -10.34 -6.58 4.83
C PHE A 33 -11.15 -5.38 4.30
N PHE A 34 -10.92 -4.97 3.05
CA PHE A 34 -11.55 -3.78 2.45
C PHE A 34 -12.33 -4.15 1.18
N PRO A 35 -13.36 -5.03 1.28
CA PRO A 35 -14.16 -5.42 0.12
C PRO A 35 -14.85 -4.20 -0.50
N GLY A 36 -14.88 -4.14 -1.83
CA GLY A 36 -15.50 -3.05 -2.59
C GLY A 36 -14.72 -1.72 -2.61
N LYS A 37 -13.64 -1.58 -1.84
CA LYS A 37 -12.80 -0.39 -1.92
C LYS A 37 -11.89 -0.46 -3.14
N ARG A 38 -11.90 0.61 -3.94
CA ARG A 38 -11.00 0.75 -5.09
C ARG A 38 -9.69 1.39 -4.66
N VAL A 39 -8.57 0.71 -4.92
CA VAL A 39 -7.23 1.28 -4.73
C VAL A 39 -7.00 2.40 -5.75
N ALA A 40 -6.52 3.56 -5.27
CA ALA A 40 -6.17 4.71 -6.10
C ALA A 40 -4.65 4.89 -6.23
N ARG A 41 -3.89 4.63 -5.15
CA ARG A 41 -2.44 4.75 -5.14
C ARG A 41 -1.84 3.83 -4.07
N VAL A 42 -0.65 3.29 -4.34
CA VAL A 42 0.15 2.58 -3.34
C VAL A 42 1.48 3.31 -3.17
N GLU A 43 1.87 3.51 -1.92
CA GLU A 43 3.08 4.20 -1.54
C GLU A 43 3.87 3.38 -0.54
N GLU A 44 5.18 3.57 -0.54
CA GLU A 44 6.07 3.14 0.51
C GLU A 44 6.37 4.32 1.42
N GLN A 45 6.06 4.18 2.70
CA GLN A 45 6.44 5.14 3.72
C GLN A 45 7.84 4.79 4.24
N ILE A 46 8.76 5.74 4.11
CA ILE A 46 10.17 5.61 4.45
C ILE A 46 10.48 6.64 5.53
N TYR A 47 11.06 6.20 6.65
CA TYR A 47 11.56 7.12 7.68
C TYR A 47 12.76 7.90 7.14
N ASP A 48 12.69 9.21 7.24
CA ASP A 48 13.75 10.14 6.84
C ASP A 48 13.88 11.23 7.92
N PRO A 49 14.94 11.20 8.75
CA PRO A 49 15.11 12.16 9.84
C PRO A 49 15.36 13.59 9.36
N THR A 50 15.72 13.78 8.09
CA THR A 50 15.97 15.11 7.49
C THR A 50 14.70 15.76 6.96
N HIS A 51 13.63 14.98 6.77
CA HIS A 51 12.36 15.49 6.27
C HIS A 51 11.55 16.13 7.41
N PRO A 52 10.87 17.29 7.21
CA PRO A 52 10.13 17.97 8.27
C PRO A 52 9.07 17.10 8.97
N ARG A 53 8.46 16.18 8.21
CA ARG A 53 7.46 15.22 8.72
C ARG A 53 8.06 13.88 9.15
N ARG A 54 9.38 13.75 9.10
CA ARG A 54 10.17 12.54 9.39
C ARG A 54 9.88 11.31 8.51
N PHE A 55 8.97 11.45 7.55
CA PHE A 55 8.60 10.40 6.61
C PHE A 55 8.49 10.96 5.20
N ARG A 56 9.04 10.21 4.25
CA ARG A 56 8.81 10.36 2.81
C ARG A 56 7.88 9.25 2.32
N TYR A 57 7.20 9.51 1.22
CA TYR A 57 6.28 8.58 0.59
C TYR A 57 6.69 8.43 -0.87
N GLU A 58 7.07 7.24 -1.26
CA GLU A 58 7.48 6.92 -2.63
C GLU A 58 6.41 6.06 -3.28
N ARG A 59 6.05 6.35 -4.53
CA ARG A 59 5.00 5.59 -5.23
C ARG A 59 5.51 4.20 -5.59
N ARG A 60 4.68 3.17 -5.40
CA ARG A 60 4.95 1.77 -5.76
C ARG A 60 4.00 1.31 -6.87
N GLU A 61 4.34 1.67 -8.10
CA GLU A 61 3.53 1.34 -9.29
C GLU A 61 3.44 -0.18 -9.54
N ASP A 62 4.49 -0.91 -9.16
CA ASP A 62 4.52 -2.37 -9.16
C ASP A 62 3.42 -2.96 -8.25
N LEU A 63 3.25 -2.39 -7.06
CA LEU A 63 2.20 -2.81 -6.12
C LEU A 63 0.82 -2.31 -6.53
N GLU A 64 0.71 -1.16 -7.20
CA GLU A 64 -0.55 -0.70 -7.78
C GLU A 64 -1.06 -1.67 -8.86
N ALA A 65 -0.18 -2.10 -9.77
CA ALA A 65 -0.50 -3.08 -10.80
C ALA A 65 -0.96 -4.41 -10.19
N LEU A 66 -0.28 -4.86 -9.12
CA LEU A 66 -0.64 -6.06 -8.37
C LEU A 66 -1.99 -5.92 -7.64
N CYS A 67 -2.28 -4.76 -7.04
CA CYS A 67 -3.60 -4.51 -6.44
C CYS A 67 -4.71 -4.63 -7.50
N LEU A 68 -4.47 -4.09 -8.70
CA LEU A 68 -5.43 -4.12 -9.80
C LEU A 68 -5.70 -5.53 -10.30
N SER A 69 -4.71 -6.42 -10.31
CA SER A 69 -4.91 -7.82 -10.71
C SER A 69 -5.84 -8.55 -9.74
N TYR A 70 -5.69 -8.35 -8.43
CA TYR A 70 -6.56 -8.99 -7.42
C TYR A 70 -8.01 -8.52 -7.46
N THR A 71 -8.25 -7.26 -7.82
CA THR A 71 -9.62 -6.76 -8.01
C THR A 71 -10.28 -7.27 -9.29
N LYS A 72 -9.52 -7.71 -10.30
CA LYS A 72 -10.09 -8.33 -11.52
C LYS A 72 -10.45 -9.80 -11.32
N GLU A 73 -9.83 -10.47 -10.35
CA GLU A 73 -10.12 -11.86 -9.97
C GLU A 73 -11.32 -11.99 -9.02
N ARG A 74 -11.96 -10.88 -8.65
CA ARG A 74 -13.08 -10.83 -7.70
C ARG A 74 -14.40 -10.45 -8.35
#